data_AF-A0A8S3CSJ2-F1
#
_entry.id   AF-A0A8S3CSJ2-F1
#
_cell.length_a   1.000
_cell.length_b   1.000
_cell.length_c   1.000
_cell.angle_alpha   90.00
_cell.angle_beta   90.00
_cell.angle_gamma   90.00
#
_symmetry.space_group_name_H-M   'P 1'
#
loop_
_entity.id
_entity.type
_entity.pdbx_description
1 polymer ?
#
loop_
_entity_poly.entity_id
_entity_poly.type
_entity_poly.pdbx_seq_one_letter_code
_entity_poly.pdbx_strand_id
1 'polypeptide(L)' 'VTYNENRANDKGYYLNNECEDSAFFPGRHAQVMVCGANIGVVGVLHPNVIENFGLRLP' A
#
# COMPACT_ATOMS: atom_id res chain seq x y z
N VAL A 1 -13.11 -14.31 -4.01
CA VAL A 1 -13.29 -12.84 -3.86
C VAL A 1 -12.97 -12.23 -5.21
N THR A 2 -13.99 -11.80 -5.94
CA THR A 2 -13.84 -11.24 -7.29
C THR A 2 -13.45 -9.77 -7.16
N TYR A 3 -12.25 -9.39 -7.58
CA TYR A 3 -11.81 -8.00 -7.56
C TYR A 3 -12.52 -7.26 -8.69
N ASN A 4 -13.36 -6.28 -8.32
CA ASN A 4 -14.16 -5.54 -9.27
C ASN A 4 -13.32 -4.36 -9.78
N GLU A 5 -12.86 -4.43 -11.03
CA GLU A 5 -11.96 -3.47 -11.67
C GLU A 5 -12.68 -2.17 -12.10
N ASN A 6 -13.70 -1.73 -11.36
CA ASN A 6 -14.42 -0.49 -11.63
C ASN A 6 -13.56 0.72 -11.25
N ARG A 7 -12.51 0.97 -12.05
CA ARG A 7 -11.60 2.13 -11.98
C ARG A 7 -12.26 3.46 -12.39
N ALA A 8 -13.56 3.48 -12.61
CA ALA A 8 -14.27 4.57 -13.30
C ALA A 8 -15.45 5.16 -12.50
N ASN A 9 -15.39 5.14 -11.17
CA ASN A 9 -16.25 5.98 -10.36
C ASN A 9 -15.40 6.91 -9.50
N ASP A 10 -15.44 8.19 -9.84
CA ASP A 10 -14.72 9.33 -9.27
C ASP A 10 -15.05 9.60 -7.77
N LYS A 11 -15.66 8.63 -7.09
CA LYS A 11 -16.19 8.68 -5.72
C LYS A 11 -15.88 7.41 -4.91
N GLY A 12 -14.83 6.68 -5.27
CA GLY A 12 -14.43 5.44 -4.58
C GLY A 12 -12.98 5.48 -4.09
N TYR A 13 -12.63 4.48 -3.30
CA TYR A 13 -11.23 4.16 -2.98
C TYR A 13 -10.80 2.90 -3.72
N TYR A 14 -9.57 2.85 -4.21
CA TYR A 14 -8.97 1.66 -4.82
C TYR A 14 -7.50 1.54 -4.41
N LEU A 15 -6.99 0.31 -4.48
CA LEU A 15 -5.58 0.02 -4.24
C LEU A 15 -4.86 0.01 -5.59
N ASN A 16 -3.86 0.87 -5.74
CA ASN A 16 -2.94 0.85 -6.87
C ASN A 16 -1.66 0.10 -6.47
N ASN A 17 -1.28 -0.91 -7.25
CA ASN A 17 -0.06 -1.69 -6.99
C ASN A 17 1.21 -1.02 -7.55
N GLU A 18 1.09 0.13 -8.21
CA GLU A 18 2.22 0.91 -8.75
C GLU A 18 2.89 1.77 -7.66
N CYS A 19 3.20 1.17 -6.52
CA CYS A 19 4.12 1.75 -5.55
C CYS A 19 5.42 0.99 -5.65
N GLU A 20 6.56 1.67 -5.62
CA GLU A 20 7.85 1.03 -5.37
C GLU A 20 8.46 1.77 -4.18
N ASP A 21 8.14 1.28 -2.97
CA ASP A 21 8.72 1.82 -1.75
C ASP A 21 9.52 0.71 -1.06
N SER A 22 10.83 0.93 -0.95
CA SER A 22 11.80 0.01 -0.37
C SER A 22 11.62 -0.19 1.14
N ALA A 23 10.83 0.66 1.80
CA ALA A 23 10.45 0.47 3.19
C ALA A 23 9.45 -0.68 3.35
N PHE A 24 8.77 -1.10 2.28
CA PHE A 24 7.80 -2.18 2.28
C PHE A 24 8.29 -3.41 1.53
N PHE A 25 7.73 -4.56 1.87
CA PHE A 25 8.07 -5.83 1.24
C PHE A 25 7.61 -5.82 -0.23
N PRO A 26 8.48 -6.16 -1.19
CA PRO A 26 8.13 -6.19 -2.61
C PRO A 26 6.92 -7.08 -2.90
N GLY A 27 5.94 -6.56 -3.64
CA GLY A 27 4.72 -7.28 -3.98
C GLY A 27 3.71 -7.44 -2.83
N ARG A 28 3.98 -6.86 -1.64
CA ARG A 28 3.03 -6.77 -0.52
C ARG A 28 2.85 -5.32 -0.08
N HIS A 29 2.65 -4.43 -1.04
CA HIS A 29 2.29 -3.04 -0.83
C HIS A 29 1.38 -2.54 -1.94
N ALA A 30 0.59 -1.51 -1.64
CA ALA A 30 -0.25 -0.80 -2.59
C ALA A 30 -0.47 0.64 -2.12
N GLN A 31 -0.52 1.57 -3.07
CA GLN A 31 -1.01 2.93 -2.84
C GLN A 31 -2.52 2.93 -2.68
N VAL A 32 -3.01 3.68 -1.70
CA VAL A 32 -4.43 3.92 -1.51
C VAL A 32 -4.80 5.17 -2.30
N MET A 33 -5.63 4.98 -3.31
CA MET A 33 -6.13 6.04 -4.17
C MET A 33 -7.58 6.33 -3.80
N VAL A 34 -7.93 7.60 -3.59
CA VAL A 34 -9.32 8.06 -3.34
C VAL A 34 -9.63 9.17 -4.31
N CYS A 35 -10.71 9.02 -5.08
CA CYS A 35 -11.12 10.03 -6.08
C CYS A 35 -9.96 10.46 -7.01
N GLY A 36 -9.10 9.52 -7.42
CA GLY A 36 -7.93 9.79 -8.26
C GLY A 36 -6.71 10.40 -7.55
N ALA A 37 -6.78 10.70 -6.25
CA ALA A 37 -5.66 11.19 -5.46
C ALA A 37 -5.01 10.09 -4.62
N ASN A 38 -3.67 10.03 -4.60
CA ASN A 38 -2.94 9.17 -3.67
C ASN A 38 -3.01 9.74 -2.26
N ILE A 39 -3.58 8.98 -1.32
CA ILE A 39 -3.71 9.37 0.09
C ILE A 39 -2.76 8.62 1.03
N GLY A 40 -1.97 7.68 0.51
CA GLY A 40 -1.00 6.94 1.32
C GLY A 40 -0.65 5.57 0.73
N VAL A 41 0.18 4.83 1.46
CA VAL A 41 0.64 3.49 1.08
C VAL A 41 0.28 2.53 2.21
N VAL A 42 -0.32 1.40 1.84
CA VAL A 42 -0.55 0.27 2.74
C VAL A 42 0.37 -0.87 2.32
N GLY A 43 1.09 -1.45 3.27
CA GLY A 43 1.98 -2.55 2.96
C GLY A 43 2.58 -3.18 4.20
N VAL A 44 3.23 -4.32 4.00
CA VAL A 44 4.02 -4.98 5.04
C VAL A 44 5.39 -4.33 5.06
N LEU A 45 5.82 -3.81 6.21
CA LEU A 45 7.15 -3.22 6.35
C LEU A 45 8.26 -4.26 6.13
N HIS A 46 9.35 -3.84 5.49
CA HIS A 46 10.55 -4.67 5.34
C HIS A 46 11.18 -4.91 6.74
N PRO A 47 11.62 -6.15 7.07
CA PRO A 47 12.20 -6.46 8.37
C PRO A 47 13.34 -5.51 8.80
N ASN A 48 14.20 -5.13 7.85
CA ASN A 48 15.28 -4.17 8.09
C ASN A 48 14.77 -2.80 8.59
N VAL A 49 13.58 -2.35 8.16
CA VAL A 49 12.99 -1.10 8.66
C VAL A 49 12.53 -1.29 10.10
N ILE A 50 11.83 -2.39 10.39
CA ILE A 50 11.37 -2.72 11.75
C ILE A 50 12.56 -2.79 12.72
N GLU A 51 13.65 -3.43 12.29
CA GLU A 51 14.88 -3.59 13.06
C GLU A 51 15.61 -2.26 13.26
N ASN A 52 15.74 -1.43 12.21
CA ASN A 52 16.36 -0.11 12.28
C ASN A 52 15.58 0.90 13.13
N PHE A 53 14.25 0.79 13.15
CA PHE A 53 13.38 1.63 14.00
C PHE A 53 13.30 1.14 15.45
N GLY A 54 14.00 0.06 15.80
CA GLY A 54 14.02 -0.47 17.17
C GLY A 54 12.66 -0.99 17.65
N LEU A 55 11.75 -1.32 16.72
CA LEU A 55 10.44 -1.89 17.01
C LEU A 55 10.59 -3.37 17.40
N ARG A 56 11.20 -3.61 18.56
CA ARG A 56 11.32 -4.93 19.17
C ARG A 56 10.07 -5.25 20.00
N LEU A 57 8.91 -5.42 19.36
CA LEU A 57 7.76 -6.04 20.02
C LEU A 57 7.09 -7.06 19.07
N PRO A 58 6.69 -8.24 19.59
CA PRO A 58 6.24 -9.38 18.81
C PRO A 58 4.87 -9.19 18.15
#